data_AF-A0A0F7CQQ6-F1
#
_entry.id   AF-A0A0F7CQQ6-F1
#
_cell.length_a   1.000
_cell.length_b   1.000
_cell.length_c   1.000
_cell.angle_alpha   90.00
_cell.angle_beta   90.00
_cell.angle_gamma   90.00
#
_symmetry.space_group_name_H-M   'P 1'
#
loop_
_entity.id
_entity.type
_entity.pdbx_description
1 polymer ?
#
loop_
_entity_poly.entity_id
_entity_poly.type
_entity_poly.pdbx_seq_one_letter_code
_entity_poly.pdbx_strand_id
1 'polypeptide(L)'
;MEPDGRDLVATSGVAAVGTGRPVPGNCCFRMAGTGKALVATVVLQLVDEGELALDDTVDRWLPGLVDGNGNDGSRITVRQLLQHTSGLHDDIPGFATPQQYYVHRYDTYTPQEIVARATRHRPDFAAGDGWAYSNTGYVLARHDHRGSHGPPLAPRSPGPDPAAPGHGPHLPAGQHPHPPQSPRQRLRGLPLP
;
A
#
# COMPACT_ATOMS: atom_id res chain seq x y z
N MET A 1 -7.76 -18.81 11.37
CA MET A 1 -7.12 -19.50 12.50
C MET A 1 -8.21 -20.34 13.14
N GLU A 2 -8.16 -21.66 12.98
CA GLU A 2 -9.01 -22.52 13.80
C GLU A 2 -8.57 -22.43 15.27
N PRO A 3 -9.46 -22.72 16.24
CA PRO A 3 -9.19 -22.51 17.67
C PRO A 3 -7.97 -23.27 18.23
N ASP A 4 -7.36 -24.16 17.45
CA ASP A 4 -6.21 -24.99 17.82
C ASP A 4 -4.88 -24.56 17.16
N GLY A 5 -4.85 -23.44 16.44
CA GLY A 5 -3.63 -22.91 15.82
C GLY A 5 -3.21 -23.65 14.54
N ARG A 6 -4.10 -24.42 13.90
CA ARG A 6 -3.81 -24.99 12.58
C ARG A 6 -4.00 -23.96 11.46
N ASP A 7 -3.00 -23.89 10.59
CA ASP A 7 -3.05 -23.13 9.35
C ASP A 7 -3.56 -24.02 8.21
N LEU A 8 -4.67 -23.63 7.61
CA LEU A 8 -5.19 -24.22 6.38
C LEU A 8 -4.88 -23.27 5.22
N VAL A 9 -4.11 -23.76 4.25
CA VAL A 9 -3.84 -23.03 3.00
C VAL A 9 -4.63 -23.69 1.87
N ALA A 10 -5.46 -22.90 1.20
CA ALA A 10 -6.18 -23.32 0.01
C ALA A 10 -5.79 -22.41 -1.17
N THR A 11 -5.43 -23.02 -2.30
CA THR A 11 -5.17 -22.31 -3.56
C THR A 11 -5.97 -22.94 -4.69
N SER A 12 -6.31 -22.15 -5.70
CA SER A 12 -7.01 -22.61 -6.90
C SER A 12 -6.69 -21.69 -8.08
N GLY A 13 -6.85 -22.21 -9.30
CA GLY A 13 -6.62 -21.47 -10.53
C GLY A 13 -5.15 -21.31 -10.92
N VAL A 14 -4.89 -20.39 -11.85
CA VAL A 14 -3.57 -20.14 -12.43
C VAL A 14 -3.07 -18.73 -12.10
N ALA A 15 -1.78 -18.61 -11.81
CA ALA A 15 -1.11 -17.34 -11.56
C ALA A 15 -1.02 -16.46 -12.81
N ALA A 16 -1.02 -17.07 -13.99
CA ALA A 16 -1.03 -16.37 -15.27
C ALA A 16 -1.84 -17.16 -16.30
N VAL A 17 -2.85 -16.52 -16.88
CA VAL A 17 -3.72 -17.11 -17.90
C VAL A 17 -2.87 -17.57 -19.10
N GLY A 18 -3.18 -18.76 -19.64
CA GLY A 18 -2.46 -19.35 -20.76
C GLY A 18 -1.17 -20.09 -20.42
N THR A 19 -0.68 -20.00 -19.18
CA THR A 19 0.60 -20.66 -18.78
C THR A 19 0.40 -22.00 -18.05
N GLY A 20 -0.81 -22.28 -17.56
CA GLY A 20 -1.10 -23.43 -16.69
C GLY A 20 -0.42 -23.36 -15.31
N ARG A 21 0.36 -22.31 -15.02
CA ARG A 21 1.10 -22.16 -13.77
C ARG A 21 0.13 -21.96 -12.61
N PRO A 22 0.10 -22.83 -11.59
CA PRO A 22 -0.82 -22.70 -10.45
C PRO A 22 -0.50 -21.44 -9.62
N VAL A 23 -1.50 -20.93 -8.90
CA VAL A 23 -1.32 -19.86 -7.92
C VAL A 23 -0.47 -20.36 -6.73
N PRO A 24 0.72 -19.79 -6.46
CA PRO A 24 1.52 -20.17 -5.31
C PRO A 24 0.83 -19.78 -4.00
N GLY A 25 0.91 -20.63 -2.95
CA GLY A 25 0.35 -20.31 -1.63
C GLY A 25 0.98 -19.11 -0.93
N ASN A 26 2.13 -18.64 -1.43
CA ASN A 26 2.91 -17.52 -0.90
C ASN A 26 3.04 -16.37 -1.90
N CYS A 27 2.12 -16.24 -2.85
CA CYS A 27 2.18 -15.16 -3.84
C CYS A 27 1.78 -13.80 -3.26
N CYS A 28 2.25 -12.73 -3.91
CA CYS A 28 1.91 -11.35 -3.56
C CYS A 28 0.76 -10.85 -4.42
N PHE A 29 -0.21 -10.19 -3.79
CA PHE A 29 -1.31 -9.49 -4.45
C PHE A 29 -1.30 -8.01 -4.06
N ARG A 30 -1.91 -7.16 -4.91
CA ARG A 30 -2.18 -5.77 -4.54
C ARG A 30 -3.30 -5.77 -3.49
N MET A 31 -3.03 -5.21 -2.32
CA MET A 31 -3.96 -5.24 -1.18
C MET A 31 -5.21 -4.36 -1.34
N ALA A 32 -5.24 -3.46 -2.34
CA ALA A 32 -6.35 -2.55 -2.61
C ALA A 32 -6.87 -1.87 -1.32
N GLY A 33 -8.20 -1.81 -1.14
CA GLY A 33 -8.84 -1.17 0.01
C GLY A 33 -8.39 -1.70 1.38
N THR A 34 -7.87 -2.92 1.46
CA THR A 34 -7.35 -3.50 2.72
C THR A 34 -6.17 -2.70 3.29
N GLY A 35 -5.45 -1.95 2.45
CA GLY A 35 -4.39 -1.04 2.91
C GLY A 35 -4.88 0.07 3.84
N LYS A 36 -6.17 0.39 3.85
CA LYS A 36 -6.77 1.39 4.74
C LYS A 36 -6.61 1.03 6.22
N ALA A 37 -6.69 -0.25 6.56
CA ALA A 37 -6.48 -0.68 7.95
C ALA A 37 -5.06 -0.36 8.43
N LEU A 38 -4.05 -0.58 7.58
CA LEU A 38 -2.66 -0.21 7.88
C LEU A 38 -2.49 1.29 8.07
N VAL A 39 -3.07 2.10 7.17
CA VAL A 39 -3.05 3.57 7.28
C VAL A 39 -3.72 4.02 8.57
N ALA A 40 -4.91 3.50 8.89
CA ALA A 40 -5.63 3.84 10.11
C ALA A 40 -4.83 3.48 11.36
N THR A 41 -4.15 2.32 11.38
CA THR A 41 -3.27 1.94 12.49
C THR A 41 -2.16 2.96 12.70
N VAL A 42 -1.46 3.38 11.64
CA VAL A 42 -0.39 4.38 11.76
C VAL A 42 -0.93 5.72 12.26
N VAL A 43 -2.06 6.18 11.75
CA VAL A 43 -2.69 7.42 12.22
C VAL A 43 -3.07 7.31 13.70
N LEU A 44 -3.63 6.18 14.14
CA LEU A 44 -3.98 5.96 15.54
C LEU A 44 -2.74 5.86 16.46
N GLN A 45 -1.61 5.37 15.96
CA GLN A 45 -0.35 5.41 16.69
C GLN A 45 0.15 6.85 16.88
N LEU A 46 0.08 7.69 15.83
CA LEU A 46 0.41 9.11 15.95
C LEU A 46 -0.52 9.85 16.93
N VAL A 47 -1.77 9.42 17.04
CA VAL A 47 -2.71 9.92 18.06
C VAL A 47 -2.28 9.53 19.46
N ASP A 48 -1.87 8.28 19.66
CA ASP A 48 -1.38 7.79 20.95
C ASP A 48 -0.07 8.50 21.38
N GLU A 49 0.79 8.81 20.41
CA GLU A 49 2.03 9.58 20.60
C GLU A 49 1.78 11.09 20.84
N GLY A 50 0.54 11.56 20.66
CA GLY A 50 0.18 12.97 20.83
C GLY A 50 0.65 13.88 19.68
N GLU A 51 1.12 13.30 18.57
CA GLU A 51 1.58 14.02 17.38
C GLU A 51 0.42 14.55 16.54
N LEU A 52 -0.78 13.97 16.69
CA LEU A 52 -2.00 14.33 15.99
C LEU A 52 -3.23 14.08 16.86
N ALA A 53 -4.29 14.87 16.74
CA ALA A 53 -5.58 14.54 17.35
C ALA A 53 -6.59 14.09 16.29
N LEU A 54 -7.45 13.13 16.65
CA LEU A 54 -8.55 12.69 15.78
C LEU A 54 -9.52 13.83 15.42
N ASP A 55 -9.64 14.82 16.30
CA ASP A 55 -10.52 15.97 16.11
C ASP A 55 -9.77 17.19 15.54
N ASP A 56 -8.49 17.04 15.18
CA ASP A 56 -7.82 18.04 14.35
C ASP A 56 -8.46 18.11 12.97
N THR A 57 -8.54 19.32 12.43
CA THR A 57 -9.10 19.58 11.10
C THR A 57 -8.07 19.28 10.02
N VAL A 58 -8.52 18.99 8.81
CA VAL A 58 -7.63 18.81 7.66
C VAL A 58 -6.84 20.08 7.39
N ASP A 59 -7.48 21.24 7.47
CA ASP A 59 -6.85 22.54 7.20
C ASP A 59 -5.74 22.90 8.19
N ARG A 60 -5.80 22.38 9.43
CA ARG A 60 -4.70 22.53 10.41
C ARG A 60 -3.38 21.96 9.90
N TRP A 61 -3.45 20.82 9.22
CA TRP A 61 -2.28 20.07 8.77
C TRP A 61 -1.96 20.33 7.30
N LEU A 62 -2.98 20.62 6.49
CA LEU A 62 -2.91 20.78 5.04
C LEU A 62 -3.65 22.06 4.63
N PRO A 63 -3.15 23.25 5.04
CA PRO A 63 -3.86 24.50 4.86
C PRO A 63 -4.15 24.80 3.39
N GLY A 64 -5.41 25.08 3.08
CA GLY A 64 -5.90 25.42 1.74
C GLY A 64 -5.91 24.26 0.73
N LEU A 65 -5.58 23.03 1.14
CA LEU A 65 -5.56 21.89 0.22
C LEU A 65 -6.98 21.42 -0.13
N VAL A 66 -7.92 21.52 0.80
CA VAL A 66 -9.33 21.17 0.62
C VAL A 66 -10.16 22.45 0.68
N ASP A 67 -10.33 23.07 -0.48
CA ASP A 67 -11.11 24.30 -0.64
C ASP A 67 -11.80 24.30 -2.02
N GLY A 68 -12.86 25.10 -2.15
CA GLY A 68 -13.57 25.33 -3.41
C GLY A 68 -14.82 24.46 -3.60
N ASN A 69 -15.76 24.95 -4.41
CA ASN A 69 -17.04 24.32 -4.71
C ASN A 69 -17.86 23.88 -3.47
N GLY A 70 -17.72 24.59 -2.35
CA GLY A 70 -18.39 24.27 -1.08
C GLY A 70 -17.65 23.25 -0.20
N ASN A 71 -16.49 22.75 -0.64
CA ASN A 71 -15.58 22.00 0.22
C ASN A 71 -14.86 22.97 1.16
N ASP A 72 -14.66 22.53 2.40
CA ASP A 72 -14.01 23.32 3.45
C ASP A 72 -13.24 22.38 4.39
N GLY A 73 -11.92 22.33 4.23
CA GLY A 73 -11.03 21.51 5.03
C GLY A 73 -11.00 21.87 6.52
N SER A 74 -11.44 23.08 6.89
CA SER A 74 -11.52 23.51 8.29
C SER A 74 -12.69 22.85 9.04
N ARG A 75 -13.62 22.21 8.31
CA ARG A 75 -14.78 21.51 8.87
C ARG A 75 -14.64 20.01 8.87
N ILE A 76 -13.62 19.46 8.21
CA ILE A 76 -13.38 18.03 8.11
C ILE A 76 -12.31 17.63 9.11
N THR A 77 -12.57 16.65 9.96
CA THR A 77 -11.60 16.12 10.93
C THR A 77 -10.88 14.87 10.44
N VAL A 78 -9.73 14.56 11.04
CA VAL A 78 -9.00 13.31 10.77
C VAL A 78 -9.88 12.09 11.05
N ARG A 79 -10.67 12.10 12.13
CA ARG A 79 -11.66 11.07 12.46
C ARG A 79 -12.62 10.81 11.31
N GLN A 80 -13.16 11.88 10.71
CA GLN A 80 -14.13 11.78 9.63
C GLN A 80 -13.50 11.24 8.34
N LEU A 81 -12.21 11.54 8.08
CA LEU A 81 -11.47 10.91 6.98
C LEU A 81 -11.38 9.39 7.15
N LEU A 82 -10.99 8.93 8.34
CA LEU A 82 -10.85 7.50 8.65
C LEU A 82 -12.19 6.75 8.67
N GLN A 83 -13.28 7.45 8.98
CA GLN A 83 -14.62 6.87 9.09
C GLN A 83 -15.46 6.98 7.82
N HIS A 84 -14.96 7.61 6.76
CA HIS A 84 -15.70 7.90 5.53
C HIS A 84 -16.95 8.78 5.75
N THR A 85 -16.83 9.75 6.66
CA THR A 85 -17.91 10.69 7.02
C THR A 85 -17.53 12.15 6.73
N SER A 86 -16.51 12.39 5.92
CA SER A 86 -16.06 13.75 5.55
C SER A 86 -16.93 14.45 4.51
N GLY A 87 -17.72 13.70 3.74
CA GLY A 87 -18.49 14.23 2.61
C GLY A 87 -17.68 14.47 1.33
N LEU A 88 -16.39 14.11 1.31
CA LEU A 88 -15.54 14.27 0.13
C LEU A 88 -15.92 13.28 -0.98
N HIS A 89 -16.27 13.83 -2.14
CA HIS A 89 -16.56 13.06 -3.34
C HIS A 89 -15.37 12.18 -3.77
N ASP A 90 -15.63 10.93 -4.17
CA ASP A 90 -14.59 9.97 -4.56
C ASP A 90 -14.34 10.01 -6.08
N ASP A 91 -13.45 10.88 -6.53
CA ASP A 91 -13.03 11.01 -7.94
C ASP A 91 -11.60 10.49 -8.18
N ILE A 92 -11.32 9.27 -7.71
CA ILE A 92 -10.06 8.59 -8.03
C ILE A 92 -10.05 8.23 -9.53
N PRO A 93 -8.92 8.42 -10.25
CA PRO A 93 -8.76 7.94 -11.61
C PRO A 93 -9.13 6.45 -11.72
N GLY A 94 -10.24 6.19 -12.42
CA GLY A 94 -10.73 4.87 -12.74
C GLY A 94 -10.67 4.59 -14.24
N PHE A 95 -10.83 3.33 -14.61
CA PHE A 95 -10.87 2.91 -16.01
C PHE A 95 -12.25 2.33 -16.31
N ALA A 96 -12.92 2.87 -17.33
CA ALA A 96 -14.25 2.39 -17.73
C ALA A 96 -14.16 1.12 -18.59
N THR A 97 -12.98 0.83 -19.16
CA THR A 97 -12.75 -0.33 -20.03
C THR A 97 -11.40 -0.99 -19.75
N PRO A 98 -11.24 -2.30 -20.08
CA PRO A 98 -9.94 -2.96 -20.01
C PRO A 98 -8.86 -2.27 -20.84
N GLN A 99 -9.21 -1.75 -22.02
CA GLN A 99 -8.28 -1.05 -22.90
C GLN A 99 -7.74 0.22 -22.24
N GLN A 100 -8.61 1.01 -21.61
CA GLN A 100 -8.18 2.17 -20.83
C GLN A 100 -7.26 1.76 -19.68
N TYR A 101 -7.56 0.67 -18.96
CA TYR A 101 -6.67 0.16 -17.93
C TYR A 101 -5.28 -0.14 -18.49
N TYR A 102 -5.16 -0.87 -19.61
CA TYR A 102 -3.85 -1.21 -20.16
C TYR A 102 -3.04 0.01 -20.61
N VAL A 103 -3.70 1.04 -21.12
CA VAL A 103 -3.05 2.30 -21.55
C VAL A 103 -2.57 3.10 -20.34
N HIS A 104 -3.39 3.19 -19.29
CA HIS A 104 -3.20 4.15 -18.19
C HIS A 104 -2.72 3.52 -16.88
N ARG A 105 -2.49 2.20 -16.82
CA ARG A 105 -2.09 1.49 -15.57
C ARG A 105 -0.77 1.96 -14.94
N TYR A 106 0.03 2.72 -15.67
CA TYR A 106 1.29 3.29 -15.20
C TYR A 106 1.22 4.80 -14.96
N ASP A 107 0.06 5.42 -15.17
CA ASP A 107 -0.15 6.83 -14.85
C ASP A 107 0.00 7.02 -13.32
N THR A 108 0.66 8.10 -12.95
CA THR A 108 0.93 8.44 -11.55
C THR A 108 0.25 9.74 -11.21
N TYR A 109 -0.37 9.79 -10.03
CA TYR A 109 -1.04 10.98 -9.51
C TYR A 109 -0.50 11.32 -8.14
N THR A 110 -0.17 12.58 -7.96
CA THR A 110 0.17 13.16 -6.66
C THR A 110 -1.07 13.21 -5.77
N PRO A 111 -0.90 13.21 -4.42
CA PRO A 111 -2.02 13.45 -3.52
C PRO A 111 -2.83 14.71 -3.85
N GLN A 112 -2.15 15.79 -4.23
CA GLN A 112 -2.74 17.09 -4.58
C GLN A 112 -3.61 16.98 -5.82
N GLU A 113 -3.18 16.26 -6.85
CA GLU A 113 -4.00 16.03 -8.04
C GLU A 113 -5.25 15.21 -7.72
N ILE A 114 -5.16 14.22 -6.84
CA ILE A 114 -6.32 13.45 -6.39
C ILE A 114 -7.31 14.34 -5.63
N VAL A 115 -6.83 15.15 -4.70
CA VAL A 115 -7.69 16.07 -3.94
C VAL A 115 -8.32 17.11 -4.88
N ALA A 116 -7.56 17.68 -5.81
CA ALA A 116 -8.05 18.63 -6.79
C ALA A 116 -9.09 18.04 -7.76
N ARG A 117 -9.14 16.72 -7.93
CA ARG A 117 -10.24 16.06 -8.65
C ARG A 117 -11.50 16.02 -7.79
N ALA A 118 -11.37 15.58 -6.53
CA ALA A 118 -12.47 15.52 -5.59
C ALA A 118 -13.13 16.88 -5.37
N THR A 119 -12.35 17.96 -5.18
CA THR A 119 -12.87 19.31 -4.90
C THR A 119 -13.48 20.02 -6.12
N ARG A 120 -13.40 19.43 -7.33
CA ARG A 120 -14.21 19.89 -8.48
C ARG A 120 -15.69 19.59 -8.28
N HIS A 121 -16.03 18.65 -7.40
CA HIS A 121 -17.39 18.30 -7.04
C HIS A 121 -17.78 19.01 -5.74
N ARG A 122 -19.08 19.22 -5.53
CA ARG A 122 -19.57 19.65 -4.21
C ARG A 122 -19.39 18.49 -3.21
N PRO A 123 -19.26 18.77 -1.90
CA PRO A 123 -19.38 17.71 -0.92
C PRO A 123 -20.68 16.93 -1.11
N ASP A 124 -20.62 15.61 -1.01
CA ASP A 124 -21.80 14.74 -1.11
C ASP A 124 -22.77 15.01 0.06
N PHE A 125 -22.23 15.44 1.20
CA PHE A 125 -22.93 15.91 2.40
C PHE A 125 -21.98 16.76 3.25
N ALA A 126 -22.51 17.47 4.27
CA ALA A 126 -21.66 18.21 5.19
C ALA A 126 -20.90 17.26 6.13
N ALA A 127 -19.66 17.62 6.48
CA ALA A 127 -18.79 16.77 7.29
C ALA A 127 -19.47 16.30 8.59
N GLY A 128 -19.58 14.98 8.78
CA GLY A 128 -20.25 14.33 9.92
C GLY A 128 -21.73 13.99 9.71
N ASP A 129 -22.40 14.55 8.69
CA ASP A 129 -23.85 14.38 8.51
C ASP A 129 -24.25 13.12 7.71
N GLY A 130 -23.27 12.33 7.26
CA GLY A 130 -23.52 11.15 6.44
C GLY A 130 -22.32 10.22 6.33
N TRP A 131 -22.46 9.19 5.50
CA TRP A 131 -21.41 8.22 5.20
C TRP A 131 -21.35 7.97 3.70
N ALA A 132 -20.17 8.14 3.10
CA ALA A 132 -19.87 7.73 1.74
C ALA A 132 -18.40 7.35 1.64
N TYR A 133 -18.14 6.17 1.07
CA TYR A 133 -16.79 5.68 0.88
C TYR A 133 -15.98 6.65 0.03
N SER A 134 -14.83 7.07 0.54
CA SER A 134 -13.94 8.02 -0.13
C SER A 134 -12.50 7.58 0.01
N ASN A 135 -11.89 7.19 -1.10
CA ASN A 135 -10.45 6.95 -1.18
C ASN A 135 -9.68 8.27 -1.05
N THR A 136 -10.23 9.37 -1.55
CA THR A 136 -9.68 10.73 -1.35
C THR A 136 -9.45 11.01 0.14
N GLY A 137 -10.39 10.61 1.01
CA GLY A 137 -10.22 10.76 2.45
C GLY A 137 -8.98 10.07 3.00
N TYR A 138 -8.67 8.86 2.51
CA TYR A 138 -7.44 8.14 2.89
C TYR A 138 -6.17 8.67 2.20
N VAL A 139 -6.32 9.34 1.06
CA VAL A 139 -5.21 10.08 0.41
C VAL A 139 -4.82 11.31 1.22
N LEU A 140 -5.78 11.94 1.91
CA LEU A 140 -5.51 13.00 2.87
C LEU A 140 -4.93 12.45 4.17
N ALA A 141 -5.50 11.37 4.72
CA ALA A 141 -5.04 10.76 5.98
C ALA A 141 -3.60 10.22 5.92
N ARG A 142 -3.11 9.84 4.73
CA ARG A 142 -1.70 9.41 4.53
C ARG A 142 -0.73 10.58 4.37
N HIS A 143 -1.22 11.81 4.20
CA HIS A 143 -0.34 12.95 3.98
C HIS A 143 0.57 13.10 5.20
N ASP A 144 1.82 13.50 4.99
CA ASP A 144 2.70 13.78 6.11
C ASP A 144 2.16 15.00 6.87
N HIS A 145 1.87 14.79 8.16
CA HIS A 145 1.37 15.82 9.07
C HIS A 145 2.54 16.58 9.72
N ARG A 146 3.76 16.05 9.63
CA ARG A 146 4.97 16.78 10.00
C ARG A 146 5.33 17.69 8.83
N GLY A 147 5.40 19.00 9.09
CA GLY A 147 5.67 20.03 8.08
C GLY A 147 6.73 19.61 7.06
N SER A 148 6.39 19.80 5.79
CA SER A 148 7.11 19.41 4.58
C SER A 148 8.63 19.67 4.63
N HIS A 149 9.43 18.73 5.14
CA HIS A 149 10.90 18.74 5.01
C HIS A 149 11.52 17.33 4.87
N GLY A 150 10.80 16.39 4.26
CA GLY A 150 11.36 15.11 3.79
C GLY A 150 11.29 15.04 2.26
N PRO A 151 12.36 14.62 1.56
CA PRO A 151 12.25 14.37 0.12
C PRO A 151 11.20 13.27 -0.10
N PRO A 152 10.38 13.37 -1.16
CA PRO A 152 9.44 12.31 -1.50
C PRO A 152 10.20 10.99 -1.63
N LEU A 153 9.60 9.91 -1.11
CA LEU A 153 10.10 8.57 -1.37
C LEU A 153 10.16 8.41 -2.90
N ALA A 154 11.38 8.31 -3.45
CA ALA A 154 11.57 8.25 -4.88
C ALA A 154 10.67 7.16 -5.46
N PRO A 155 9.98 7.39 -6.60
CA PRO A 155 9.19 6.35 -7.22
C PRO A 155 10.13 5.17 -7.51
N ARG A 156 9.94 4.06 -6.81
CA ARG A 156 10.57 2.80 -7.20
C ARG A 156 10.02 2.49 -8.58
N SER A 157 10.92 2.27 -9.54
CA SER A 157 10.57 1.81 -10.88
C SER A 157 9.54 0.69 -10.76
N PRO A 158 8.42 0.74 -11.51
CA PRO A 158 7.42 -0.31 -11.44
C PRO A 158 8.11 -1.64 -11.76
N GLY A 159 8.11 -2.54 -10.77
CA GLY A 159 8.50 -3.92 -10.99
C GLY A 159 7.57 -4.56 -12.04
N PRO A 160 8.00 -5.64 -12.69
CA PRO A 160 7.21 -6.28 -13.73
C PRO A 160 5.82 -6.66 -13.20
N ASP A 161 4.81 -6.36 -14.02
CA ASP A 161 3.43 -6.71 -13.75
C ASP A 161 3.31 -8.24 -13.66
N PRO A 162 2.85 -8.83 -12.52
CA PRO A 162 2.65 -10.26 -12.41
C PRO A 162 1.58 -10.80 -13.39
N ALA A 163 0.77 -9.92 -14.00
CA ALA A 163 -0.19 -10.25 -15.04
C ALA A 163 0.36 -10.15 -16.48
N ALA A 164 1.62 -9.76 -16.69
CA ALA A 164 2.23 -9.73 -18.02
C ALA A 164 2.82 -11.11 -18.40
N PRO A 165 2.53 -11.67 -19.59
CA PRO A 165 3.14 -12.90 -20.04
C PRO A 165 4.64 -12.69 -20.33
N GLY A 166 5.48 -13.19 -19.42
CA GLY A 166 6.87 -13.60 -19.64
C GLY A 166 7.86 -12.52 -20.05
N HIS A 167 8.82 -12.22 -19.18
CA HIS A 167 10.24 -12.58 -19.32
C HIS A 167 10.84 -12.39 -17.92
N GLY A 168 11.16 -13.51 -17.24
CA GLY A 168 11.77 -13.45 -15.92
C GLY A 168 13.17 -12.84 -16.00
N PRO A 169 13.62 -12.05 -15.00
CA PRO A 169 15.01 -11.65 -14.95
C PRO A 169 15.88 -12.89 -14.70
N HIS A 170 16.85 -13.10 -15.58
CA HIS A 170 17.99 -13.96 -15.29
C HIS A 170 18.69 -13.42 -14.03
N LEU A 171 18.66 -14.18 -12.94
CA LEU A 171 19.62 -14.02 -11.86
C LEU A 171 20.92 -14.73 -12.28
N PRO A 172 22.09 -14.09 -12.20
CA PRO A 172 23.36 -14.78 -12.40
C PRO A 172 23.55 -15.81 -11.29
N ALA A 173 24.05 -16.99 -11.66
CA ALA A 173 24.36 -18.07 -10.75
C ALA A 173 25.39 -17.60 -9.69
N GLY A 174 24.89 -17.33 -8.48
CA GLY A 174 25.72 -17.15 -7.30
C GLY A 174 26.31 -18.48 -6.88
N GLN A 175 27.64 -18.52 -6.80
CA GLN A 175 28.44 -19.65 -6.39
C GLN A 175 28.00 -20.15 -5.00
N HIS A 176 27.66 -21.43 -4.89
CA HIS A 176 27.51 -22.12 -3.61
C HIS A 176 28.90 -22.25 -2.93
N PRO A 177 29.08 -21.81 -1.67
CA PRO A 177 30.22 -22.26 -0.88
C PRO A 177 29.94 -23.68 -0.35
N HIS A 178 30.82 -24.61 -0.69
CA HIS A 178 30.90 -25.94 -0.08
C HIS A 178 31.09 -25.85 1.44
N PRO A 179 30.54 -26.78 2.24
CA PRO A 179 30.88 -26.90 3.66
C PRO A 179 32.29 -27.51 3.82
N PRO A 180 33.05 -27.14 4.87
CA PRO A 180 34.40 -27.67 5.07
C PRO A 180 34.37 -29.15 5.46
N GLN A 181 35.07 -29.97 4.69
CA GLN A 181 35.40 -31.34 5.04
C GLN A 181 36.49 -31.34 6.12
N SER A 182 36.25 -32.05 7.23
CA SER A 182 37.24 -32.27 8.29
C SER A 182 38.41 -33.15 7.79
N PRO A 183 39.67 -32.81 8.08
CA PRO A 183 40.81 -33.61 7.64
C PRO A 183 41.01 -34.84 8.54
N ARG A 184 40.84 -36.04 7.98
CA ARG A 184 41.48 -37.26 8.50
C ARG A 184 42.82 -37.43 7.77
N GLN A 185 43.92 -37.05 8.42
CA GLN A 185 45.23 -37.60 8.11
C GLN A 185 45.83 -38.31 9.32
N ARG A 186 46.40 -39.46 8.96
CA ARG A 186 46.89 -40.58 9.78
C ARG A 186 48.03 -40.16 10.70
N LEU A 187 47.96 -40.61 11.95
CA LEU A 187 49.12 -40.83 12.80
C LEU A 187 49.72 -42.22 12.46
N ARG A 188 51.03 -42.27 12.17
CA ARG A 188 51.86 -43.48 12.19
C ARG A 188 53.25 -43.14 12.75
N GLY A 189 53.75 -44.02 13.62
CA GLY A 189 55.09 -44.02 14.26
C GLY A 189 54.95 -43.83 15.78
N LEU A 190 55.34 -44.72 16.70
CA LEU A 190 56.54 -45.59 16.78
C LEU A 190 56.28 -46.87 17.67
N PRO A 191 57.25 -47.80 17.85
CA PRO A 191 57.05 -49.26 18.01
C PRO A 191 57.39 -49.89 19.39
N LEU A 192 57.36 -51.25 19.42
CA LEU A 192 58.09 -52.26 20.24
C LEU A 192 57.28 -52.99 21.34
N PRO A 193 57.67 -54.24 21.75
CA PRO A 193 58.96 -54.95 21.63
C PRO A 193 59.14 -55.90 20.44
#